data_AF-B9XG03-F1
#
_entry.id   AF-B9XG03-F1
#
_cell.length_a   1.000
_cell.length_b   1.000
_cell.length_c   1.000
_cell.angle_alpha   90.00
_cell.angle_beta   90.00
_cell.angle_gamma   90.00
#
_symmetry.space_group_name_H-M   'P 1'
#
loop_
_entity.id
_entity.type
_entity.pdbx_description
1 polymer ?
#
loop_
_entity_poly.entity_id
_entity_poly.type
_entity_poly.pdbx_seq_one_letter_code
_entity_poly.pdbx_strand_id
1 'polypeptide(L)'
;MGSNDLIELWEHVVEQTVAASSMVHGLGHWKRVEKNGLVLAEKTGANVEVVKLFAVFHDSKRVNDDDDPGHGARGSAFAKALRGEKYELDDAAFALLEYACIWHTNQQFTNDVTIGTCWDADRLDLGEGGDHSTGGLYEHGVWQGSGEGRKFLRDCAQAGWEMNFCMLQEQDPHMAGMIRNKVAIGKSPDKLESDHGR
;
A
#
# COMPACT_ATOMS: atom_id res chain seq x y z
N MET A 1 9.09 -7.01 -12.94
CA MET A 1 10.20 -6.38 -12.15
C MET A 1 10.68 -7.34 -11.06
N GLY A 2 12.00 -7.53 -10.89
CA GLY A 2 12.56 -8.37 -9.84
C GLY A 2 12.44 -7.75 -8.44
N SER A 3 12.61 -8.54 -7.38
CA SER A 3 12.54 -8.03 -5.99
C SER A 3 13.64 -7.01 -5.69
N ASN A 4 14.84 -7.21 -6.24
CA ASN A 4 15.97 -6.28 -6.06
C ASN A 4 15.75 -4.97 -6.81
N ASP A 5 15.24 -5.02 -8.04
CA ASP A 5 14.93 -3.84 -8.85
C ASP A 5 13.95 -2.90 -8.13
N LEU A 6 12.93 -3.48 -7.47
CA LEU A 6 11.97 -2.69 -6.71
C LEU A 6 12.62 -2.02 -5.49
N ILE A 7 13.49 -2.72 -4.75
CA ILE A 7 14.21 -2.15 -3.60
C ILE A 7 15.10 -0.99 -4.05
N GLU A 8 15.85 -1.15 -5.13
CA GLU A 8 16.70 -0.09 -5.70
C GLU A 8 15.86 1.12 -6.15
N LEU A 9 14.67 0.88 -6.71
CA LEU A 9 13.74 1.95 -7.05
C LEU A 9 13.26 2.71 -5.81
N TRP A 10 12.85 2.00 -4.75
CA TRP A 10 12.46 2.62 -3.48
C TRP A 10 13.58 3.50 -2.91
N GLU A 11 14.81 2.97 -2.85
CA GLU A 11 15.97 3.72 -2.37
C GLU A 11 16.18 4.99 -3.21
N HIS A 12 16.17 4.87 -4.53
CA HIS A 12 16.34 6.00 -5.43
C HIS A 12 15.27 7.07 -5.26
N VAL A 13 13.99 6.67 -5.15
CA VAL A 13 12.87 7.60 -4.99
C VAL A 13 12.93 8.33 -3.66
N VAL A 14 13.25 7.62 -2.57
CA VAL A 14 13.39 8.20 -1.23
C VAL A 14 14.51 9.24 -1.17
N GLU A 15 15.64 9.00 -1.84
CA GLU A 15 16.73 9.97 -1.90
C GLU A 15 16.37 11.26 -2.67
N GLN A 16 15.32 11.23 -3.49
CA GLN A 16 14.90 12.32 -4.37
C GLN A 16 13.70 13.11 -3.81
N THR A 17 13.32 12.90 -2.55
CA THR A 17 12.15 13.56 -1.96
C THR A 17 12.25 13.74 -0.45
N VAL A 18 11.62 14.82 0.03
CA VAL A 18 11.43 15.06 1.47
C VAL A 18 10.14 14.43 1.98
N ALA A 19 9.20 14.10 1.10
CA ALA A 19 7.90 13.51 1.45
C ALA A 19 8.07 12.19 2.21
N ALA A 20 9.11 11.42 1.89
CA ALA A 20 9.46 10.16 2.54
C ALA A 20 9.63 10.28 4.07
N SER A 21 9.99 11.46 4.58
CA SER A 21 10.17 11.73 6.01
C SER A 21 8.90 12.18 6.74
N SER A 22 7.78 12.36 6.04
CA SER A 22 6.51 12.72 6.66
C SER A 22 6.03 11.62 7.61
N MET A 23 5.47 12.02 8.75
CA MET A 23 4.87 11.09 9.71
C MET A 23 3.54 10.52 9.20
N VAL A 24 2.81 11.30 8.39
CA VAL A 24 1.46 10.97 7.91
C VAL A 24 1.53 10.40 6.49
N HIS A 25 2.24 11.08 5.59
CA HIS A 25 2.33 10.76 4.15
C HIS A 25 3.69 10.23 3.71
N GLY A 26 4.55 9.81 4.65
CA GLY A 26 5.90 9.34 4.34
C GLY A 26 6.01 7.84 4.16
N LEU A 27 7.24 7.32 4.32
CA LEU A 27 7.54 5.92 4.01
C LEU A 27 6.68 4.89 4.74
N GLY A 28 6.24 5.20 5.96
CA GLY A 28 5.33 4.33 6.71
C GLY A 28 4.00 4.13 5.98
N HIS A 29 3.42 5.22 5.48
CA HIS A 29 2.20 5.21 4.69
C HIS A 29 2.39 4.46 3.37
N TRP A 30 3.42 4.80 2.58
CA TRP A 30 3.63 4.17 1.28
C TRP A 30 3.80 2.65 1.38
N LYS A 31 4.50 2.15 2.40
CA LYS A 31 4.65 0.71 2.66
C LYS A 31 3.32 0.03 3.01
N ARG A 32 2.45 0.71 3.75
CA ARG A 32 1.12 0.17 4.07
C ARG A 32 0.20 0.20 2.86
N VAL A 33 0.29 1.24 2.01
CA VAL A 33 -0.39 1.27 0.71
C VAL A 33 0.06 0.10 -0.18
N GLU A 34 1.37 -0.18 -0.29
CA GLU A 34 1.86 -1.35 -1.03
C GLU A 34 1.27 -2.65 -0.44
N LYS A 35 1.35 -2.83 0.88
CA LYS A 35 0.83 -4.02 1.55
C LYS A 35 -0.67 -4.22 1.30
N ASN A 36 -1.47 -3.17 1.48
CA ASN A 36 -2.91 -3.20 1.25
C ASN A 36 -3.22 -3.53 -0.22
N GLY A 37 -2.52 -2.87 -1.14
CA GLY A 37 -2.67 -3.07 -2.58
C GLY A 37 -2.35 -4.50 -3.02
N LEU A 38 -1.31 -5.12 -2.47
CA LEU A 38 -0.97 -6.51 -2.79
C LEU A 38 -2.07 -7.49 -2.33
N VAL A 39 -2.59 -7.31 -1.11
CA VAL A 39 -3.71 -8.13 -0.60
C VAL A 39 -4.97 -7.95 -1.46
N LEU A 40 -5.26 -6.73 -1.90
CA LEU A 40 -6.40 -6.45 -2.78
C LEU A 40 -6.18 -7.04 -4.17
N ALA A 41 -4.99 -6.90 -4.75
CA ALA A 41 -4.67 -7.40 -6.08
C ALA A 41 -4.81 -8.93 -6.18
N GLU A 42 -4.45 -9.66 -5.13
CA GLU A 42 -4.69 -11.11 -5.03
C GLU A 42 -6.18 -11.49 -5.17
N LYS A 43 -7.08 -10.60 -4.75
CA LYS A 43 -8.54 -10.83 -4.76
C LYS A 43 -9.23 -10.26 -6.00
N THR A 44 -8.73 -9.14 -6.53
CA THR A 44 -9.36 -8.41 -7.63
C THR A 44 -8.80 -8.78 -9.00
N GLY A 45 -7.58 -9.36 -9.06
CA GLY A 45 -6.85 -9.57 -10.30
C GLY A 45 -6.23 -8.29 -10.87
N ALA A 46 -6.05 -7.25 -10.05
CA ALA A 46 -5.38 -6.01 -10.44
C ALA A 46 -3.93 -6.25 -10.90
N ASN A 47 -3.43 -5.37 -11.77
CA ASN A 47 -2.04 -5.41 -12.19
C ASN A 47 -1.11 -5.07 -11.01
N VAL A 48 -0.43 -6.10 -10.50
CA VAL A 48 0.48 -6.01 -9.34
C VAL A 48 1.64 -5.04 -9.57
N GLU A 49 2.16 -4.92 -10.79
CA GLU A 49 3.27 -3.99 -11.06
C GLU A 49 2.81 -2.54 -10.95
N VAL A 50 1.62 -2.22 -11.46
CA VAL A 50 1.01 -0.88 -11.31
C VAL A 50 0.76 -0.57 -9.85
N VAL A 51 0.23 -1.51 -9.08
CA VAL A 51 -0.05 -1.33 -7.63
C VAL A 51 1.22 -1.01 -6.85
N LYS A 52 2.31 -1.75 -7.10
CA LYS A 52 3.60 -1.52 -6.45
C LYS A 52 4.18 -0.15 -6.80
N LEU A 53 4.15 0.21 -8.08
CA LEU A 53 4.66 1.50 -8.55
C LEU A 53 3.79 2.66 -8.04
N PHE A 54 2.47 2.47 -7.94
CA PHE A 54 1.57 3.46 -7.35
C PHE A 54 1.97 3.76 -5.91
N ALA A 55 2.21 2.73 -5.09
CA ALA A 55 2.65 2.90 -3.71
C ALA A 55 3.97 3.70 -3.61
N VAL A 56 4.91 3.47 -4.53
CA VAL A 56 6.17 4.23 -4.61
C VAL A 56 5.96 5.70 -4.96
N PHE A 57 5.04 6.01 -5.89
CA PHE A 57 5.02 7.31 -6.55
C PHE A 57 3.89 8.27 -6.15
N HIS A 58 2.72 7.78 -5.71
CA HIS A 58 1.50 8.59 -5.53
C HIS A 58 1.72 9.85 -4.67
N ASP A 59 2.39 9.69 -3.52
CA ASP A 59 2.74 10.77 -2.59
C ASP A 59 4.21 11.21 -2.66
N SER A 60 5.00 10.62 -3.57
CA SER A 60 6.45 10.82 -3.64
C SER A 60 6.89 12.26 -3.90
N LYS A 61 6.01 13.10 -4.43
CA LYS A 61 6.29 14.50 -4.75
C LYS A 61 5.35 15.46 -4.03
N ARG A 62 4.86 15.07 -2.85
CA ARG A 62 4.26 16.02 -1.89
C ARG A 62 5.26 17.10 -1.50
N VAL A 63 4.78 18.34 -1.36
CA VAL A 63 5.57 19.48 -0.89
C VAL A 63 5.20 19.93 0.53
N ASN A 64 4.05 19.47 1.02
CA ASN A 64 3.56 19.64 2.39
C ASN A 64 2.65 18.44 2.76
N ASP A 65 2.16 18.39 4.00
CA ASP A 65 1.19 17.37 4.48
C ASP A 65 -0.27 17.86 4.45
N ASP A 66 -0.50 19.13 4.14
CA ASP A 66 -1.82 19.76 4.07
C ASP A 66 -2.42 19.62 2.65
N ASP A 67 -3.01 20.70 2.14
CA ASP A 67 -3.55 20.80 0.79
C ASP A 67 -2.41 20.90 -0.24
N ASP A 68 -2.30 19.85 -1.05
CA ASP A 68 -1.32 19.75 -2.12
C ASP A 68 -1.94 19.12 -3.38
N PRO A 69 -2.93 19.76 -4.04
CA PRO A 69 -3.76 19.12 -5.07
C PRO A 69 -2.98 18.66 -6.32
N GLY A 70 -1.70 19.01 -6.45
CA GLY A 70 -0.83 18.61 -7.55
C GLY A 70 0.14 17.46 -7.25
N HIS A 71 0.16 16.90 -6.04
CA HIS A 71 1.16 15.89 -5.67
C HIS A 71 1.09 14.65 -6.55
N GLY A 72 -0.12 14.14 -6.83
CA GLY A 72 -0.31 12.98 -7.70
C GLY A 72 0.22 13.19 -9.12
N ALA A 73 -0.01 14.37 -9.71
CA ALA A 73 0.51 14.73 -11.02
C ALA A 73 2.04 14.85 -11.04
N ARG A 74 2.64 15.43 -9.99
CA ARG A 74 4.10 15.49 -9.86
C ARG A 74 4.70 14.10 -9.63
N GLY A 75 4.05 13.25 -8.84
CA GLY A 75 4.43 11.86 -8.62
C GLY A 75 4.40 11.05 -9.92
N SER A 76 3.34 11.18 -10.72
CA SER A 76 3.24 10.57 -12.04
C SER A 76 4.32 11.06 -13.01
N ALA A 77 4.56 12.38 -13.08
CA ALA A 77 5.62 12.94 -13.91
C ALA A 77 7.01 12.42 -13.50
N PHE A 78 7.23 12.21 -12.20
CA PHE A 78 8.46 11.60 -11.70
C PHE A 78 8.56 10.13 -12.07
N ALA A 79 7.48 9.37 -11.95
CA ALA A 79 7.42 7.99 -12.42
C ALA A 79 7.78 7.90 -13.91
N LYS A 80 7.23 8.80 -14.74
CA LYS A 80 7.52 8.88 -16.17
C LYS A 80 9.00 9.10 -16.45
N ALA A 81 9.65 9.99 -15.70
CA ALA A 81 11.05 10.32 -15.89
C ALA A 81 11.99 9.15 -15.58
N LEU A 82 11.59 8.24 -14.69
CA LEU A 82 12.37 7.06 -14.30
C LEU A 82 12.04 5.80 -15.13
N ARG A 83 10.95 5.83 -15.92
CA ARG A 83 10.52 4.70 -16.76
C ARG A 83 11.51 4.48 -17.90
N GLY A 84 11.93 3.24 -18.11
CA GLY A 84 12.95 2.87 -19.08
C GLY A 84 14.39 3.08 -18.60
N GLU A 85 14.58 3.66 -17.40
CA GLU A 85 15.89 3.84 -16.77
C GLU A 85 16.02 3.03 -15.47
N LYS A 86 15.00 3.12 -14.60
CA LYS A 86 14.98 2.45 -13.28
C LYS A 86 13.98 1.32 -13.18
N TYR A 87 12.94 1.36 -14.01
CA TYR A 87 11.96 0.29 -14.10
C TYR A 87 11.35 0.25 -15.50
N GLU A 88 10.89 -0.93 -15.89
CA GLU A 88 10.13 -1.14 -17.11
C GLU A 88 8.65 -1.29 -16.77
N LEU A 89 7.80 -0.73 -17.63
CA LEU A 89 6.36 -0.88 -17.60
C LEU A 89 5.87 -0.63 -19.03
N ASP A 90 4.92 -1.40 -19.54
CA ASP A 90 4.38 -1.13 -20.88
C ASP A 90 3.49 0.12 -20.90
N ASP A 91 3.14 0.61 -22.09
CA ASP A 91 2.39 1.86 -22.24
C ASP A 91 0.98 1.79 -21.65
N ALA A 92 0.32 0.64 -21.73
CA ALA A 92 -1.03 0.46 -21.21
C ALA A 92 -1.00 0.47 -19.67
N ALA A 93 -0.08 -0.27 -19.06
CA ALA A 93 0.11 -0.29 -17.63
C ALA A 93 0.60 1.06 -17.08
N PHE A 94 1.46 1.77 -17.82
CA PHE A 94 1.88 3.12 -17.43
C PHE A 94 0.72 4.12 -17.48
N ALA A 95 -0.18 4.01 -18.46
CA ALA A 95 -1.39 4.85 -18.49
C ALA A 95 -2.28 4.62 -17.25
N LEU A 96 -2.38 3.37 -16.76
CA LEU A 96 -3.07 3.07 -15.50
C LEU A 96 -2.36 3.70 -14.30
N LEU A 97 -1.03 3.59 -14.21
CA LEU A 97 -0.23 4.20 -13.15
C LEU A 97 -0.36 5.73 -13.14
N GLU A 98 -0.22 6.36 -14.30
CA GLU A 98 -0.36 7.81 -14.48
C GLU A 98 -1.73 8.28 -14.00
N TYR A 99 -2.80 7.63 -14.47
CA TYR A 99 -4.15 7.97 -14.05
C TYR A 99 -4.38 7.73 -12.55
N ALA A 100 -3.93 6.59 -12.03
CA ALA A 100 -4.07 6.26 -10.62
C ALA A 100 -3.39 7.31 -9.74
N CYS A 101 -2.14 7.67 -10.03
CA CYS A 101 -1.42 8.70 -9.28
C CYS A 101 -2.08 10.08 -9.39
N ILE A 102 -2.45 10.54 -10.59
CA ILE A 102 -3.01 11.89 -10.76
C ILE A 102 -4.31 12.07 -9.96
N TRP A 103 -5.15 11.05 -9.90
CA TRP A 103 -6.55 11.20 -9.48
C TRP A 103 -6.90 10.56 -8.13
N HIS A 104 -5.96 9.94 -7.41
CA HIS A 104 -6.27 9.17 -6.20
C HIS A 104 -6.99 9.94 -5.08
N THR A 105 -6.74 11.26 -4.97
CA THR A 105 -7.41 12.14 -4.00
C THR A 105 -8.65 12.86 -4.57
N ASN A 106 -8.75 13.01 -5.89
CA ASN A 106 -9.79 13.83 -6.52
C ASN A 106 -10.96 13.03 -7.12
N GLN A 107 -10.84 11.70 -7.22
CA GLN A 107 -11.88 10.83 -7.77
C GLN A 107 -12.26 9.75 -6.77
N GLN A 108 -13.55 9.51 -6.57
CA GLN A 108 -14.02 8.53 -5.57
C GLN A 108 -14.01 7.09 -6.09
N PHE A 109 -14.33 6.85 -7.37
CA PHE A 109 -14.47 5.50 -7.91
C PHE A 109 -14.06 5.41 -9.38
N THR A 110 -13.80 4.18 -9.82
CA THR A 110 -13.46 3.83 -11.20
C THR A 110 -13.99 2.43 -11.51
N ASN A 111 -14.19 2.14 -12.80
CA ASN A 111 -14.55 0.79 -13.25
C ASN A 111 -13.31 -0.07 -13.57
N ASP A 112 -12.11 0.53 -13.59
CA ASP A 112 -10.87 -0.21 -13.79
C ASP A 112 -10.39 -0.81 -12.46
N VAL A 113 -10.25 -2.14 -12.44
CA VAL A 113 -9.92 -2.90 -11.22
C VAL A 113 -8.53 -2.54 -10.66
N THR A 114 -7.59 -2.16 -11.52
CA THR A 114 -6.22 -1.82 -11.11
C THR A 114 -6.19 -0.44 -10.48
N ILE A 115 -6.79 0.56 -11.14
CA ILE A 115 -6.89 1.92 -10.60
C ILE A 115 -7.69 1.90 -9.29
N GLY A 116 -8.81 1.18 -9.24
CA GLY A 116 -9.62 1.05 -8.03
C GLY A 116 -8.84 0.43 -6.88
N THR A 117 -8.09 -0.65 -7.15
CA THR A 117 -7.23 -1.29 -6.15
C THR A 117 -6.17 -0.33 -5.59
N CYS A 118 -5.55 0.50 -6.42
CA CYS A 118 -4.58 1.50 -5.98
C CYS A 118 -5.22 2.50 -5.01
N TRP A 119 -6.38 3.05 -5.38
CA TRP A 119 -7.06 4.05 -4.56
C TRP A 119 -7.63 3.48 -3.27
N ASP A 120 -8.15 2.25 -3.30
CA ASP A 120 -8.63 1.57 -2.11
C ASP A 120 -7.47 1.26 -1.15
N ALA A 121 -6.31 0.85 -1.68
CA ALA A 121 -5.12 0.58 -0.88
C ALA A 121 -4.63 1.81 -0.10
N ASP A 122 -4.67 2.98 -0.75
CA ASP A 122 -4.34 4.28 -0.17
C ASP A 122 -5.33 4.69 0.92
N ARG A 123 -6.63 4.70 0.61
CA ARG A 123 -7.68 5.11 1.56
C ARG A 123 -7.81 4.20 2.77
N LEU A 124 -7.56 2.89 2.60
CA LEU A 124 -7.56 1.94 3.71
C LEU A 124 -6.49 2.26 4.76
N ASP A 125 -5.41 2.94 4.38
CA ASP A 125 -4.37 3.35 5.32
C ASP A 125 -4.74 4.59 6.13
N LEU A 126 -5.50 5.52 5.53
CA LEU A 126 -5.85 6.81 6.11
C LEU A 126 -7.10 6.75 7.03
N GLY A 127 -7.73 5.58 7.16
CA GLY A 127 -8.93 5.38 7.98
C GLY A 127 -10.18 6.11 7.44
N GLU A 128 -11.36 5.83 8.00
CA GLU A 128 -12.61 6.54 7.68
C GLU A 128 -12.54 8.00 8.17
N GLY A 129 -11.76 8.84 7.50
CA GLY A 129 -11.54 10.22 7.92
C GLY A 129 -10.51 11.02 7.12
N GLY A 130 -10.05 10.53 5.96
CA GLY A 130 -9.02 11.17 5.10
C GLY A 130 -9.36 12.54 4.49
N ASP A 131 -10.30 13.28 5.09
CA ASP A 131 -10.46 14.72 4.95
C ASP A 131 -10.22 15.35 6.33
N HIS A 132 -8.95 15.59 6.69
CA HIS A 132 -8.59 16.32 7.90
C HIS A 132 -8.53 17.82 7.64
N SER A 133 -9.64 18.40 7.21
CA SER A 133 -9.91 19.82 7.43
C SER A 133 -10.19 20.12 8.92
N THR A 134 -9.34 19.68 9.86
CA THR A 134 -9.27 20.20 11.25
C THR A 134 -8.00 19.68 11.92
N GLY A 135 -7.07 20.59 12.23
CA GLY A 135 -5.86 20.28 12.97
C GLY A 135 -6.11 19.81 14.41
N GLY A 136 -5.15 19.04 14.94
CA GLY A 136 -5.18 18.61 16.33
C GLY A 136 -4.12 17.58 16.71
N LEU A 137 -2.92 18.08 17.02
CA LEU A 137 -2.01 17.61 18.09
C LEU A 137 -1.65 16.12 18.16
N TYR A 138 -0.47 15.75 17.65
CA TYR A 138 0.39 14.79 18.35
C TYR A 138 1.81 15.36 18.46
N GLU A 139 2.14 15.72 19.69
CA GLU A 139 3.39 16.34 20.13
C GLU A 139 4.45 15.26 20.41
N HIS A 140 5.70 15.61 20.05
CA HIS A 140 6.98 15.06 20.49
C HIS A 140 7.53 13.79 19.84
N GLY A 141 8.33 14.02 18.79
CA GLY A 141 9.36 13.09 18.31
C GLY A 141 10.17 13.67 17.16
N VAL A 142 11.05 14.64 17.45
CA VAL A 142 11.96 15.21 16.45
C VAL A 142 12.95 14.13 16.00
N TRP A 143 12.75 13.55 14.81
CA TRP A 143 13.80 12.75 14.16
C TRP A 143 14.78 13.71 13.48
N GLN A 144 15.98 13.82 14.03
CA GLN A 144 17.04 14.61 13.42
C GLN A 144 17.65 13.83 12.27
N GLY A 145 17.48 14.37 11.06
CA GLY A 145 18.04 13.80 9.84
C GLY A 145 19.56 13.68 9.90
N SER A 146 20.06 12.46 9.91
CA SER A 146 21.38 12.11 9.38
C SER A 146 21.42 10.61 9.06
N GLY A 147 21.62 10.25 7.79
CA GLY A 147 22.10 8.92 7.38
C GLY A 147 21.26 7.64 7.62
N GLU A 148 20.20 7.63 8.44
CA GLU A 148 19.56 6.37 8.85
C GLU A 148 18.53 5.79 7.87
N GLY A 149 18.03 6.55 6.89
CA GLY A 149 17.08 6.02 5.88
C GLY A 149 17.65 4.85 5.07
N ARG A 150 18.94 4.93 4.73
CA ARG A 150 19.68 3.85 4.06
C ARG A 150 19.95 2.66 4.97
N LYS A 151 20.10 2.89 6.28
CA LYS A 151 20.28 1.83 7.28
C LYS A 151 18.96 1.10 7.51
N PHE A 152 17.83 1.81 7.60
CA PHE A 152 16.51 1.20 7.77
C PHE A 152 16.13 0.29 6.58
N LEU A 153 16.30 0.75 5.34
CA LEU A 153 15.99 -0.07 4.16
C LEU A 153 16.93 -1.28 4.04
N ARG A 154 18.21 -1.11 4.35
CA ARG A 154 19.21 -2.19 4.36
C ARG A 154 19.02 -3.18 5.51
N ASP A 155 18.61 -2.71 6.68
CA ASP A 155 18.27 -3.55 7.84
C ASP A 155 16.99 -4.36 7.56
N CYS A 156 15.99 -3.78 6.88
CA CYS A 156 14.83 -4.51 6.40
C CYS A 156 15.19 -5.58 5.36
N ALA A 157 16.19 -5.32 4.50
CA ALA A 157 16.68 -6.29 3.52
C ALA A 157 17.54 -7.40 4.16
N GLN A 158 18.38 -7.07 5.15
CA GLN A 158 19.20 -8.04 5.91
C GLN A 158 18.40 -8.88 6.90
N ALA A 159 17.24 -8.40 7.36
CA ALA A 159 16.32 -9.15 8.22
C ALA A 159 15.54 -10.26 7.50
N GLY A 160 15.76 -10.47 6.19
CA GLY A 160 15.33 -11.67 5.48
C GLY A 160 13.85 -12.01 5.65
N TRP A 161 12.95 -11.18 5.09
CA TRP A 161 11.58 -11.52 4.65
C TRP A 161 10.94 -12.79 5.26
N GLU A 162 10.80 -12.83 6.58
CA GLU A 162 9.82 -13.65 7.27
C GLU A 162 9.30 -12.84 8.46
N MET A 163 8.20 -12.12 8.26
CA MET A 163 7.28 -11.82 9.35
C MET A 163 5.99 -12.58 9.07
N ASN A 164 6.01 -13.83 9.52
CA ASN A 164 4.84 -14.62 9.81
C ASN A 164 3.81 -13.77 10.57
N PHE A 165 2.60 -13.68 10.00
CA PHE A 165 1.32 -13.77 10.70
C PHE A 165 1.35 -13.55 12.22
N CYS A 166 1.42 -12.31 12.71
CA CYS A 166 1.01 -11.91 14.06
C CYS A 166 0.94 -10.38 14.15
N MET A 167 0.03 -9.82 14.96
CA MET A 167 -0.26 -8.38 15.16
C MET A 167 -1.40 -7.77 14.33
N LEU A 168 -2.52 -8.48 14.23
CA LEU A 168 -3.86 -7.86 14.20
C LEU A 168 -4.80 -8.43 15.27
N GLN A 169 -4.26 -8.89 16.39
CA GLN A 169 -5.03 -9.14 17.60
C GLN A 169 -4.14 -8.82 18.80
N GLU A 170 -4.34 -7.66 19.42
CA GLU A 170 -4.23 -7.46 20.89
C GLU A 170 -4.40 -6.01 21.36
N GLN A 171 -5.19 -5.17 20.68
CA GLN A 171 -5.70 -3.94 21.32
C GLN A 171 -7.19 -3.74 21.02
N ASP A 172 -8.01 -4.37 21.87
CA ASP A 172 -9.31 -3.90 22.41
C ASP A 172 -10.32 -5.07 22.59
N PRO A 173 -10.55 -5.54 23.84
CA PRO A 173 -11.56 -6.56 24.13
C PRO A 173 -13.03 -6.11 23.97
N HIS A 174 -13.33 -4.85 23.62
CA HIS A 174 -14.71 -4.35 23.59
C HIS A 174 -15.45 -4.45 22.24
N MET A 175 -14.80 -4.87 21.15
CA MET A 175 -15.44 -5.01 19.81
C MET A 175 -15.66 -6.46 19.35
N ALA A 176 -15.56 -7.46 20.25
CA ALA A 176 -15.84 -8.88 19.94
C ALA A 176 -17.34 -9.25 19.93
N GLY A 177 -18.21 -8.27 19.66
CA GLY A 177 -19.64 -8.34 19.93
C GLY A 177 -20.56 -8.16 18.72
N MET A 178 -20.09 -8.09 17.49
CA MET A 178 -20.98 -7.99 16.31
C MET A 178 -20.36 -8.70 15.10
N ILE A 179 -21.22 -9.34 14.29
CA ILE A 179 -20.90 -10.19 13.12
C ILE A 179 -20.67 -11.68 13.49
N ARG A 180 -21.72 -12.31 14.02
CA ARG A 180 -22.08 -13.68 13.65
C ARG A 180 -23.47 -13.65 13.05
N ASN A 181 -23.59 -13.75 11.72
CA ASN A 181 -24.66 -14.55 11.09
C ASN A 181 -24.60 -14.54 9.56
N LYS A 182 -24.65 -15.76 9.01
CA LYS A 182 -24.97 -16.18 7.63
C LYS A 182 -23.87 -15.85 6.62
N VAL A 183 -23.26 -16.82 5.95
CA VAL A 183 -23.84 -17.76 4.96
C VAL A 183 -22.96 -19.04 4.93
N ALA A 184 -23.37 -20.26 4.57
CA ALA A 184 -24.57 -21.09 4.65
C ALA A 184 -24.17 -22.43 3.97
N ILE A 185 -24.89 -23.51 4.29
CA ILE A 185 -25.14 -24.72 3.45
C ILE A 185 -23.98 -25.41 2.70
N GLY A 186 -23.72 -26.66 3.10
CA GLY A 186 -23.57 -27.76 2.15
C GLY A 186 -22.25 -28.55 2.24
N LYS A 187 -22.22 -29.57 3.11
CA LYS A 187 -21.82 -30.95 2.77
C LYS A 187 -21.97 -31.85 4.02
N SER A 188 -22.92 -32.77 3.94
CA SER A 188 -23.06 -33.92 4.85
C SER A 188 -21.93 -34.93 4.58
N PRO A 189 -21.39 -35.63 5.58
CA PRO A 189 -20.69 -36.88 5.36
C PRO A 189 -21.58 -38.05 5.81
N ASP A 190 -22.31 -38.64 4.88
CA ASP A 190 -22.65 -40.07 4.94
C ASP A 190 -21.62 -40.82 4.10
N LYS A 191 -20.75 -41.59 4.75
CA LYS A 191 -20.22 -42.84 4.18
C LYS A 191 -20.13 -43.88 5.29
N LEU A 192 -20.98 -44.89 5.12
CA LEU A 192 -20.87 -46.23 5.64
C LEU A 192 -19.47 -46.78 5.36
N GLU A 193 -18.79 -47.27 6.40
CA GLU A 193 -17.87 -48.39 6.28
C GLU A 193 -18.35 -49.53 7.16
N SER A 194 -18.57 -50.65 6.50
CA SER A 194 -18.98 -51.93 7.01
C SER A 194 -17.77 -52.76 7.47
N ASP A 195 -18.00 -53.53 8.54
CA ASP A 195 -17.55 -54.91 8.71
C ASP A 195 -16.05 -55.14 8.96
N HIS A 196 -15.71 -55.65 10.15
CA HIS A 196 -14.72 -56.71 10.40
C HIS A 196 -15.09 -57.39 11.73
N GLY A 197 -15.72 -58.55 11.64
CA GLY A 197 -15.88 -59.46 12.77
C GLY A 197 -14.57 -60.16 13.16
N ARG A 198 -14.39 -60.38 14.46
CA ARG A 198 -14.22 -61.71 15.09
C ARG A 198 -14.28 -61.59 16.61
#